data_AF-A0A841N8F9-F1
#
_entry.id   AF-A0A841N8F9-F1
#
_cell.length_a   1.000
_cell.length_b   1.000
_cell.length_c   1.000
_cell.angle_alpha   90.00
_cell.angle_beta   90.00
_cell.angle_gamma   90.00
#
_symmetry.space_group_name_H-M   'P 1'
#
loop_
_entity.id
_entity.type
_entity.pdbx_description
1 polymer ?
#
loop_
_entity_poly.entity_id
_entity_poly.type
_entity_poly.pdbx_seq_one_letter_code
_entity_poly.pdbx_strand_id
1 'polypeptide(L)'
;MTGVVILLIIVAAVLLFFNREWIKNRFFPDEHKNYTIDDQFNSDKRDREKEIDRLLSKMGKNGINDLSAKDRKRLDELSKM
;
A
#
# COMPACT_ATOMS: atom_id res chain seq x y z
N MET A 1 -51.72 -16.28 11.64
CA MET A 1 -50.49 -17.12 11.54
C MET A 1 -49.58 -16.60 10.43
N THR A 2 -50.00 -16.63 9.16
CA THR A 2 -49.19 -16.19 8.00
C THR A 2 -48.76 -14.71 8.01
N GLY A 3 -49.65 -13.78 8.38
CA GLY A 3 -49.30 -12.35 8.43
C GLY A 3 -48.20 -12.01 9.44
N VAL A 4 -48.19 -12.71 10.59
CA VAL A 4 -47.16 -12.53 11.63
C VAL A 4 -45.81 -13.08 11.16
N VAL A 5 -45.81 -14.20 10.45
CA VAL A 5 -44.59 -14.78 9.86
C VAL A 5 -43.99 -13.84 8.81
N ILE A 6 -44.82 -13.27 7.94
CA ILE A 6 -44.36 -12.30 6.94
C ILE A 6 -43.76 -11.05 7.62
N LEU A 7 -44.42 -10.55 8.67
CA LEU A 7 -43.93 -9.38 9.42
C LEU A 7 -42.57 -9.67 10.07
N LEU A 8 -42.39 -10.85 10.68
CA LEU A 8 -41.10 -11.25 11.26
C LEU A 8 -39.99 -11.36 10.22
N ILE A 9 -40.28 -11.87 9.02
CA ILE A 9 -39.30 -11.95 7.93
C ILE A 9 -38.89 -10.56 7.48
N ILE A 10 -39.83 -9.63 7.34
CA ILE A 10 -39.54 -8.24 6.95
C ILE A 10 -38.67 -7.56 8.02
N VAL A 11 -39.02 -7.71 9.29
CA VAL A 11 -38.23 -7.13 10.40
C VAL A 11 -36.82 -7.72 10.42
N ALA A 12 -36.67 -9.03 10.26
CA ALA A 12 -35.35 -9.66 10.17
C ALA A 12 -34.55 -9.16 8.96
N ALA A 13 -35.18 -8.99 7.79
CA ALA A 13 -34.53 -8.46 6.59
C ALA A 13 -34.06 -7.00 6.78
N VAL A 14 -34.87 -6.15 7.41
CA VAL A 14 -34.50 -4.76 7.73
C VAL A 14 -33.33 -4.73 8.71
N LEU A 15 -33.38 -5.52 9.78
CA LEU A 15 -32.28 -5.60 10.75
C LEU A 15 -30.98 -6.12 10.12
N LEU A 16 -31.06 -7.09 9.20
CA LEU A 16 -29.90 -7.58 8.44
C LEU A 16 -29.36 -6.53 7.47
N PHE A 17 -30.23 -5.75 6.82
CA PHE A 17 -29.83 -4.69 5.90
C PHE A 17 -29.09 -3.56 6.62
N PHE A 18 -29.63 -3.06 7.73
CA PHE A 18 -29.01 -1.99 8.50
C PHE A 18 -27.74 -2.45 9.25
N ASN A 19 -27.71 -3.69 9.75
CA ASN A 19 -26.53 -4.24 10.41
C ASN A 19 -25.58 -4.96 9.44
N ARG A 20 -25.76 -4.83 8.12
CA ARG A 20 -24.95 -5.53 7.11
C ARG A 20 -23.46 -5.25 7.28
N GLU A 21 -23.09 -4.00 7.57
CA GLU A 21 -21.69 -3.63 7.78
C GLU A 21 -21.12 -4.21 9.08
N TRP A 22 -21.90 -4.23 10.16
CA TRP A 22 -21.49 -4.84 11.43
C TRP A 22 -21.31 -6.36 11.31
N ILE A 23 -22.22 -7.03 10.59
CA ILE A 23 -22.14 -8.47 10.29
C ILE A 23 -20.92 -8.76 9.41
N LYS A 24 -20.70 -7.96 8.35
CA LYS A 24 -19.53 -8.09 7.49
C LYS A 24 -18.25 -7.94 8.30
N ASN A 25 -18.13 -6.91 9.12
CA ASN A 25 -16.91 -6.66 9.91
C ASN A 25 -16.67 -7.69 11.04
N ARG A 26 -17.72 -8.37 11.52
CA ARG A 26 -17.59 -9.42 12.55
C ARG A 26 -17.29 -10.82 11.98
N PHE A 27 -17.84 -11.16 10.81
CA PHE A 27 -17.63 -12.48 10.18
C PHE A 27 -16.48 -12.48 9.16
N PHE A 28 -16.27 -11.34 8.49
CA PHE A 28 -15.17 -11.08 7.57
C PHE A 28 -14.54 -9.76 8.00
N PRO A 29 -13.86 -9.70 9.16
CA PRO A 29 -13.04 -8.54 9.46
C PRO A 29 -12.21 -8.30 8.22
N ASP A 30 -12.39 -7.13 7.58
CA ASP A 30 -11.60 -6.77 6.43
C ASP A 30 -10.17 -6.96 6.91
N GLU A 31 -9.44 -7.92 6.31
CA GLU A 31 -8.01 -8.07 6.56
C GLU A 31 -7.49 -6.67 6.27
N HIS A 32 -7.21 -5.93 7.33
CA HIS A 32 -6.30 -4.82 7.27
C HIS A 32 -5.10 -5.49 6.65
N LYS A 33 -4.95 -5.28 5.33
CA LYS A 33 -3.73 -5.57 4.63
C LYS A 33 -2.72 -4.87 5.50
N ASN A 34 -2.03 -5.67 6.31
CA ASN A 34 -0.80 -5.26 6.90
C ASN A 34 0.04 -4.99 5.65
N TYR A 35 -0.04 -3.76 5.12
CA TYR A 35 1.11 -3.10 4.56
C TYR A 35 2.07 -3.09 5.73
N THR A 36 2.69 -4.25 5.89
CA THR A 36 3.58 -4.59 6.97
C THR A 36 4.66 -3.55 6.78
N ILE A 37 5.11 -2.92 7.86
CA ILE A 37 6.20 -1.93 7.80
C ILE A 37 7.36 -2.43 6.89
N ASP A 38 7.52 -3.75 6.77
CA ASP A 38 8.34 -4.49 5.82
C ASP A 38 8.09 -4.21 4.32
N ASP A 39 6.83 -4.15 3.84
CA ASP A 39 6.53 -3.81 2.45
C ASP A 39 6.88 -2.36 2.13
N GLN A 40 6.69 -1.45 3.10
CA GLN A 40 7.11 -0.06 2.95
C GLN A 40 8.63 0.03 2.90
N PHE A 41 9.36 -0.69 3.76
CA PHE A 41 10.82 -0.78 3.75
C PHE A 41 11.36 -1.38 2.44
N ASN A 42 10.71 -2.44 1.93
CA ASN A 42 11.07 -3.07 0.67
C ASN A 42 10.80 -2.14 -0.52
N SER A 43 9.72 -1.35 -0.47
CA SER A 43 9.43 -0.37 -1.52
C SER A 43 10.43 0.78 -1.52
N ASP A 44 10.78 1.32 -0.34
CA ASP A 44 11.74 2.44 -0.21
C ASP A 44 13.15 1.98 -0.61
N LYS A 45 13.56 0.78 -0.20
CA LYS A 45 14.82 0.18 -0.66
C LYS A 45 14.84 0.02 -2.18
N ARG A 46 13.76 -0.50 -2.76
CA ARG A 46 13.67 -0.73 -4.21
C ARG A 46 13.63 0.57 -5.00
N ASP A 47 13.03 1.63 -4.48
CA ASP A 47 13.00 2.92 -5.15
C ASP A 47 14.35 3.65 -5.06
N ARG A 48 15.07 3.52 -3.94
CA ARG A 48 16.47 3.97 -3.82
C ARG A 48 17.39 3.25 -4.79
N GLU A 49 17.29 1.93 -4.88
CA GLU A 49 18.08 1.12 -5.82
C GLU A 49 17.83 1.53 -7.27
N LYS A 50 16.57 1.79 -7.65
CA LYS A 50 16.24 2.32 -8.99
C LYS A 50 16.79 3.73 -9.22
N GLU A 51 16.79 4.58 -8.20
CA GLU A 51 17.35 5.94 -8.33
C GLU A 51 18.87 5.89 -8.50
N ILE A 52 19.56 5.02 -7.75
CA ILE A 52 20.99 4.75 -7.92
C ILE A 52 21.25 4.20 -9.33
N ASP A 53 20.51 3.20 -9.80
CA ASP A 53 20.70 2.64 -11.14
C ASP A 53 20.45 3.68 -12.26
N ARG A 54 19.47 4.58 -12.08
CA ARG A 54 19.26 5.73 -12.98
C ARG A 54 20.40 6.73 -12.97
N LEU A 55 21.07 6.91 -11.84
CA LEU A 55 22.26 7.76 -11.74
C LEU A 55 23.47 7.04 -12.36
N LEU A 56 23.68 5.75 -12.05
CA LEU A 56 24.75 4.94 -12.61
C LEU A 56 24.64 4.78 -14.13
N SER A 57 23.43 4.64 -14.67
CA SER A 57 23.20 4.53 -16.12
C SER A 57 23.48 5.83 -16.89
N LYS A 58 23.47 6.99 -16.22
CA LYS A 58 23.98 8.25 -16.78
C LYS A 58 25.51 8.30 -16.79
N MET A 59 26.18 7.51 -15.94
CA MET A 59 27.65 7.39 -15.97
C MET A 59 28.05 6.46 -17.10
N GLY A 60 28.74 7.03 -18.09
CA GLY A 60 29.32 6.28 -19.19
C GLY A 60 30.81 6.10 -18.99
N LYS A 61 31.60 6.56 -19.96
CA LYS A 61 33.05 6.41 -19.96
C LYS A 61 33.79 7.38 -19.02
N ASN A 62 33.19 8.51 -18.63
CA ASN A 62 33.85 9.49 -17.77
C ASN A 62 33.46 9.37 -16.29
N GLY A 63 32.70 8.33 -15.93
CA GLY A 63 32.32 8.01 -14.55
C GLY A 63 31.58 9.16 -13.89
N ILE A 64 31.98 9.53 -12.67
CA ILE A 64 31.31 10.60 -11.90
C ILE A 64 31.31 11.96 -12.63
N ASN A 65 32.18 12.14 -13.61
CA ASN A 65 32.22 13.38 -14.39
C ASN A 65 31.03 13.56 -15.33
N ASP A 66 30.38 12.46 -15.73
CA ASP A 66 29.17 12.47 -16.54
C ASP A 66 27.92 12.88 -15.73
N LEU A 67 28.02 12.87 -14.39
CA LEU A 67 26.94 13.32 -13.50
C LEU A 67 26.97 14.83 -13.27
N SER A 68 25.79 15.44 -13.30
CA SER A 68 25.62 16.83 -12.90
C SER A 68 26.00 17.05 -11.44
N ALA A 69 26.37 18.27 -11.05
CA ALA A 69 26.70 18.58 -9.65
C ALA A 69 25.56 18.23 -8.66
N LYS A 70 24.32 18.29 -9.13
CA LYS A 70 23.12 17.88 -8.38
C LYS A 70 23.03 16.35 -8.24
N ASP A 71 23.25 15.63 -9.34
CA ASP A 71 23.23 14.17 -9.37
C ASP A 71 24.35 13.57 -8.50
N ARG A 72 25.53 14.19 -8.48
CA ARG A 72 26.64 13.79 -7.60
C ARG A 72 26.30 13.93 -6.13
N LYS A 73 25.70 15.06 -5.72
CA LYS A 73 25.21 15.26 -4.35
C LYS A 73 24.18 14.20 -3.98
N ARG A 74 23.25 13.90 -4.90
CA ARG A 74 22.20 12.91 -4.65
C ARG A 74 22.75 11.50 -4.52
N LEU A 75 23.74 11.14 -5.34
CA LEU A 75 24.43 9.86 -5.25
C LEU A 75 25.21 9.72 -3.93
N ASP A 76 25.90 10.78 -3.47
CA ASP A 76 26.63 10.78 -2.20
C ASP A 76 25.68 10.66 -0.98
N GLU A 77 24.51 11.31 -1.04
CA GLU A 77 23.45 11.16 -0.03
C GLU A 77 22.88 9.73 -0.01
N LEU A 78 22.60 9.15 -1.17
CA LEU A 78 22.03 7.80 -1.31
C LEU A 78 23.04 6.70 -0.96
N SER A 79 24.35 6.94 -1.16
CA SER A 79 25.41 5.96 -0.90
C SER A 79 25.83 5.86 0.58
N LYS A 80 25.51 6.85 1.41
CA LYS A 80 25.94 6.94 2.82
C LYS A 80 24.90 6.43 3.83
N MET A 81 23.67 6.16 3.38
CA MET A 81 22.59 5.58 4.19
C MET A 81 22.57 4.06 4.06
#